data_AF-A0A354XP08-F1
#
_entry.id   AF-A0A354XP08-F1
#
_cell.length_a   1.000
_cell.length_b   1.000
_cell.length_c   1.000
_cell.angle_alpha   90.00
_cell.angle_beta   90.00
_cell.angle_gamma   90.00
#
_symmetry.space_group_name_H-M   'P 1'
#
loop_
_entity.id
_entity.type
_entity.pdbx_description
1 polymer ?
#
loop_
_entity_poly.entity_id
_entity_poly.type
_entity_poly.pdbx_seq_one_letter_code
_entity_poly.pdbx_strand_id
1 'polypeptide(L)' 'KSAAPVAILLGEDELANQTATLKFLRDDREQQQVAQAALAETLRELLPNLPSH' A
#
# COMPACT_ATOMS: atom_id res chain seq x y z
N LYS A 1 7.15 -14.08 11.86
CA LYS A 1 7.45 -14.17 10.42
C LYS A 1 6.53 -13.18 9.71
N SER A 2 7.02 -11.99 9.38
CA SER A 2 6.17 -10.88 8.91
C SER A 2 5.57 -11.21 7.55
N ALA A 3 4.27 -11.49 7.53
CA ALA A 3 3.51 -11.82 6.34
C ALA A 3 2.85 -10.56 5.79
N ALA A 4 3.63 -9.63 5.25
CA ALA A 4 3.05 -8.51 4.52
C ALA A 4 2.63 -9.00 3.11
N PRO A 5 1.34 -8.97 2.76
CA PRO A 5 0.85 -9.40 1.44
C PRO A 5 1.05 -8.33 0.34
N VAL A 6 1.38 -7.10 0.73
CA VAL A 6 1.47 -5.92 -0.13
C VAL A 6 2.76 -5.14 0.16
N ALA A 7 3.37 -4.58 -0.88
CA ALA A 7 4.48 -3.64 -0.82
C ALA A 7 4.00 -2.25 -1.23
N ILE A 8 4.48 -1.21 -0.55
CA ILE A 8 4.18 0.18 -0.87
C ILE A 8 5.42 0.77 -1.54
N LEU A 9 5.26 1.34 -2.73
CA LEU A 9 6.26 2.12 -3.41
C LEU A 9 5.90 3.59 -3.24
N LEU A 10 6.82 4.34 -2.64
CA LEU A 10 6.71 5.78 -2.43
C LEU A 10 8.05 6.40 -2.80
N GLY A 11 8.21 6.74 -4.09
CA GLY A 11 9.31 7.53 -4.59
C GLY A 11 9.16 9.03 -4.33
N GLU A 12 10.17 9.80 -4.74
CA GLU A 12 10.15 11.27 -4.67
C GLU A 12 9.05 11.88 -5.56
N ASP A 13 8.78 11.29 -6.73
CA ASP A 13 7.70 11.71 -7.62
C ASP A 13 6.33 11.44 -7.00
N GLU A 14 6.10 10.22 -6.49
CA GLU A 14 4.87 9.90 -5.77
C GLU A 14 4.65 10.80 -4.56
N LEU A 15 5.70 11.12 -3.80
CA LEU A 15 5.61 12.05 -2.69
C LEU A 15 5.28 13.47 -3.16
N ALA A 16 5.89 13.94 -4.25
CA ALA A 16 5.60 15.24 -4.85
C ALA A 16 4.17 15.33 -5.40
N ASN A 17 3.67 14.24 -5.98
CA ASN A 17 2.32 14.12 -6.54
C ASN A 17 1.29 13.69 -5.49
N GLN A 18 1.68 13.51 -4.23
CA GLN A 18 0.83 12.99 -3.15
C GLN A 18 0.09 11.70 -3.54
N THR A 19 0.80 10.81 -4.22
CA THR A 19 0.33 9.48 -4.58
C THR A 19 1.20 8.41 -3.92
N ALA A 20 0.80 7.16 -4.01
CA ALA A 20 1.56 6.02 -3.57
C ALA A 20 1.15 4.81 -4.41
N THR A 21 2.10 3.97 -4.75
CA THR A 21 1.85 2.80 -5.58
C THR A 21 1.85 1.55 -4.73
N LEU A 22 0.73 0.83 -4.70
CA LEU A 22 0.56 -0.43 -4.00
C LEU A 22 0.87 -1.59 -4.94
N LYS A 23 1.82 -2.44 -4.55
CA LYS A 23 2.23 -3.64 -5.29
C LYS A 23 1.89 -4.89 -4.49
N PHE A 24 0.96 -5.69 -5.00
CA PHE A 24 0.58 -6.95 -4.36
C PHE A 24 1.62 -8.02 -4.68
N LEU A 25 2.17 -8.66 -3.64
CA LEU A 25 3.23 -9.67 -3.78
C LEU A 25 2.68 -11.09 -3.85
N ARG A 26 1.43 -11.29 -3.37
CA ARG A 26 0.77 -12.59 -3.27
C ARG A 26 -0.50 -12.72 -4.10
N ASP A 27 -1.04 -11.60 -4.57
CA ASP A 27 -2.18 -11.56 -5.48
C ASP A 27 -1.63 -11.23 -6.87
N ASP A 28 -2.12 -11.88 -7.92
CA ASP A 28 -1.79 -11.57 -9.33
C ASP A 28 -2.50 -10.28 -9.76
N ARG A 29 -2.43 -9.25 -8.91
CA ARG A 29 -3.01 -7.94 -9.14
C ARG A 29 -1.93 -7.03 -9.71
N GLU A 30 -2.37 -6.21 -10.64
CA GLU A 30 -1.59 -5.09 -11.13
C GLU A 30 -1.32 -4.09 -10.00
N GLN A 31 -0.24 -3.33 -10.17
CA GLN A 31 0.10 -2.26 -9.23
C GLN A 31 -1.01 -1.21 -9.24
N GLN A 32 -1.45 -0.79 -8.06
CA GLN A 32 -2.52 0.19 -7.91
C GLN A 32 -1.94 1.48 -7.35
N GLN A 33 -1.99 2.56 -8.13
CA GLN A 33 -1.66 3.89 -7.64
C GLN A 33 -2.86 4.47 -6.91
N VAL A 34 -2.65 4.93 -5.69
CA VAL A 34 -3.67 5.56 -4.85
C VAL A 34 -3.16 6.92 -4.38
N ALA A 35 -4.06 7.84 -4.10
CA ALA A 35 -3.69 9.10 -3.45
C ALA A 35 -3.11 8.78 -2.06
N GLN A 36 -2.04 9.45 -1.65
CA GLN A 36 -1.42 9.27 -0.34
C GLN A 36 -2.39 9.58 0.79
N ALA A 37 -3.33 10.51 0.59
CA ALA A 37 -4.43 10.77 1.51
C ALA A 37 -5.35 9.55 1.70
N ALA A 38 -5.61 8.80 0.63
CA ALA A 38 -6.44 7.59 0.64
C ALA A 38 -5.63 6.31 0.93
N LEU A 39 -4.29 6.37 0.87
CA LEU A 39 -3.39 5.24 1.08
C LEU A 39 -3.60 4.63 2.46
N ALA A 40 -3.67 5.47 3.51
CA ALA A 40 -3.83 5.01 4.88
C ALA A 40 -5.15 4.24 5.07
N GLU A 41 -6.24 4.74 4.49
CA GLU A 41 -7.55 4.07 4.52
C GLU A 41 -7.53 2.78 3.70
N THR A 42 -7.01 2.84 2.48
CA THR A 42 -6.87 1.68 1.59
C THR A 42 -6.06 0.56 2.24
N LEU A 43 -4.92 0.89 2.86
CA LEU A 43 -4.11 -0.07 3.60
C LEU A 43 -4.86 -0.64 4.79
N ARG A 44 -5.65 0.17 5.50
CA ARG A 44 -6.43 -0.29 6.66
C ARG A 44 -7.56 -1.25 6.25
N GLU A 45 -8.15 -1.05 5.09
CA GLU A 45 -9.12 -1.97 4.49
C GLU A 45 -8.45 -3.26 3.96
N LEU A 46 -7.28 -3.14 3.33
CA LEU A 46 -6.55 -4.27 2.75
C LEU A 46 -5.81 -5.12 3.79
N LEU A 47 -5.47 -4.55 4.94
CA LEU A 47 -4.78 -5.22 6.05
C LEU A 47 -5.71 -5.29 7.27
N PRO A 48 -6.83 -6.04 7.21
CA PRO A 48 -7.78 -6.14 8.32
C PRO A 48 -7.19 -6.82 9.57
N ASN A 49 -5.96 -7.35 9.47
CA ASN A 49 -5.31 -8.13 10.52
C ASN A 49 -3.90 -7.64 10.83
N LEU A 50 -3.62 -6.33 10.81
CA LEU A 50 -2.40 -5.83 11.44
C LEU A 50 -2.56 -6.02 12.96
N PRO A 51 -1.85 -6.96 13.62
CA PRO A 51 -1.84 -6.97 15.07
C PRO A 51 -1.17 -5.67 15.51
N SER A 52 -1.91 -4.82 16.23
CA SER A 52 -1.33 -3.75 17.03
C SER A 52 -0.42 -4.41 18.07
N HIS A 53 0.89 -4.42 17.81
CA HIS A 53 1.92 -4.91 18.72
C HIS A 53 3.01 -3.85 18.87
#